data_AF-A0A7K4A3Z8-F1
#
_entry.id   AF-A0A7K4A3Z8-F1
#
_cell.length_a   1.000
_cell.length_b   1.000
_cell.length_c   1.000
_cell.angle_alpha   90.00
_cell.angle_beta   90.00
_cell.angle_gamma   90.00
#
_symmetry.space_group_name_H-M   'P 1'
#
loop_
_entity.id
_entity.type
_entity.pdbx_description
1 polymer ?
#
loop_
_entity_poly.entity_id
_entity_poly.type
_entity_poly.pdbx_seq_one_letter_code
_entity_poly.pdbx_strand_id
1 'polypeptide(L)'
;MIIKQCFPLVIERYERDPVSPEASIGSLERYRKMGYDAIRNLPQEEKQRDQSAIDTAFQESAEKIQRLDEQRRQHCADTHNADDLPVQS
;
A
#
# COMPACT_ATOMS: atom_id res chain seq x y z
N MET A 1 -0.98 12.17 14.58
CA MET A 1 -2.10 11.78 13.71
C MET A 1 -2.09 10.27 13.51
N ILE A 2 -3.23 9.58 13.68
CA ILE A 2 -3.31 8.11 13.64
C ILE A 2 -2.80 7.52 12.31
N ILE A 3 -2.94 8.28 11.23
CA ILE A 3 -2.58 7.90 9.86
C ILE A 3 -1.07 7.78 9.67
N LYS A 4 -0.28 8.64 10.34
CA LYS A 4 1.19 8.56 10.32
C LYS A 4 1.75 7.28 10.98
N GLN A 5 0.92 6.56 11.75
CA GLN A 5 1.31 5.31 12.39
C GLN A 5 0.64 4.10 11.70
N CYS A 6 -0.62 4.22 11.27
CA CYS A 6 -1.35 3.09 10.70
C CYS A 6 -0.96 2.75 9.25
N PHE A 7 -0.70 3.76 8.40
CA PHE A 7 -0.37 3.48 7.00
C PHE A 7 0.98 2.77 6.83
N PRO A 8 2.07 3.19 7.51
CA PRO A 8 3.34 2.47 7.47
C PRO A 8 3.20 1.01 7.92
N LEU A 9 2.42 0.74 8.97
CA LEU A 9 2.20 -0.63 9.46
C LEU A 9 1.52 -1.54 8.44
N VAL A 10 0.57 -1.01 7.64
CA VAL A 10 -0.07 -1.78 6.57
C VAL A 10 0.93 -2.11 5.48
N ILE A 11 1.78 -1.16 5.10
CA ILE A 11 2.85 -1.37 4.12
C ILE A 11 3.86 -2.40 4.62
N GLU A 12 4.38 -2.24 5.85
CA GLU A 12 5.36 -3.15 6.44
C GLU A 12 4.79 -4.57 6.54
N ARG A 13 3.51 -4.70 6.90
CA ARG A 13 2.84 -6.00 6.93
C ARG A 13 2.76 -6.61 5.53
N TYR A 14 2.42 -5.82 4.52
CA TYR A 14 2.39 -6.28 3.12
C TYR A 14 3.78 -6.66 2.61
N GLU A 15 4.83 -5.95 3.00
CA GLU A 15 6.22 -6.29 2.67
C GLU A 15 6.66 -7.62 3.31
N ARG A 16 6.23 -7.89 4.55
CA ARG A 16 6.59 -9.12 5.28
C ARG A 16 5.77 -10.34 4.90
N ASP A 17 4.45 -10.16 4.78
CA ASP A 17 3.49 -11.22 4.46
C ASP A 17 2.51 -10.67 3.42
N PRO A 18 2.90 -10.76 2.14
CA PRO A 18 2.14 -10.15 1.06
C PRO A 18 0.85 -10.94 0.80
N VAL A 19 -0.21 -10.50 1.47
CA VAL A 19 -1.61 -10.82 1.17
C VAL A 19 -2.04 -10.24 -0.18
N SER A 20 -3.32 -10.33 -0.55
CA SER A 20 -3.83 -9.63 -1.74
C SER A 20 -3.62 -8.11 -1.62
N PRO A 21 -3.11 -7.45 -2.68
CA PRO A 21 -2.93 -6.00 -2.70
C PRO A 21 -4.26 -5.26 -2.46
N GLU A 22 -5.38 -5.81 -2.95
CA GLU A 22 -6.71 -5.22 -2.75
C GLU A 22 -7.12 -5.23 -1.27
N ALA A 23 -6.78 -6.28 -0.52
CA ALA A 23 -7.07 -6.36 0.91
C ALA A 23 -6.29 -5.31 1.72
N SER A 24 -5.04 -5.05 1.33
CA SER A 24 -4.17 -4.06 1.97
C SER A 24 -4.62 -2.63 1.62
N ILE A 25 -4.94 -2.36 0.36
CA ILE A 25 -5.52 -1.09 -0.09
C ILE A 25 -6.87 -0.82 0.60
N GLY A 26 -7.74 -1.82 0.71
CA GLY A 26 -9.00 -1.70 1.45
C GLY A 26 -8.81 -1.39 2.94
N SER A 27 -7.70 -1.84 3.53
CA SER A 27 -7.35 -1.48 4.91
C SER A 27 -6.86 -0.04 5.02
N LEU A 28 -6.05 0.45 4.07
CA LEU A 28 -5.68 1.86 3.97
C LEU A 28 -6.91 2.77 3.83
N GLU A 29 -7.89 2.36 3.03
CA GLU A 29 -9.12 3.14 2.81
C GLU A 29 -9.95 3.28 4.10
N ARG A 30 -10.02 2.23 4.93
CA ARG A 30 -10.67 2.29 6.24
C ARG A 30 -10.00 3.30 7.15
N TYR A 31 -8.67 3.29 7.21
CA TYR A 31 -7.91 4.25 8.01
C TYR A 31 -8.01 5.68 7.44
N ARG A 32 -8.11 5.85 6.12
CA ARG A 32 -8.38 7.15 5.46
C ARG A 32 -9.73 7.73 5.92
N LYS A 33 -10.80 6.92 5.88
CA LYS A 33 -12.14 7.32 6.36
C LYS A 33 -12.12 7.71 7.84
N MET A 34 -11.49 6.89 8.68
CA MET A 34 -11.32 7.19 10.11
C MET A 34 -10.55 8.50 10.33
N GLY A 35 -9.55 8.79 9.52
CA GLY A 35 -8.84 10.06 9.52
C GLY A 35 -9.73 11.25 9.24
N TYR A 36 -10.56 11.15 8.21
CA TYR A 36 -11.53 12.19 7.87
C TYR A 36 -12.56 12.42 8.99
N ASP A 37 -13.04 11.34 9.61
CA ASP A 37 -13.96 11.44 10.75
C ASP A 37 -13.28 12.12 11.95
N ALA A 38 -12.00 11.85 12.19
CA ALA A 38 -11.23 12.47 13.27
C ALA A 38 -11.06 13.98 13.08
N ILE A 39 -10.97 14.46 11.85
CA ILE A 39 -10.77 15.88 11.53
C ILE A 39 -12.06 16.61 11.13
N ARG A 40 -13.21 15.93 11.17
CA ARG A 40 -14.48 16.49 10.63
C ARG A 40 -14.92 17.78 11.31
N ASN A 41 -14.58 17.92 12.59
CA ASN A 41 -14.95 19.04 13.47
C ASN A 41 -13.84 20.11 13.60
N LEU A 42 -12.72 19.94 12.90
CA LEU A 42 -11.64 20.94 12.91
C LEU A 42 -12.04 22.18 12.09
N PRO A 43 -11.46 23.35 12.40
CA PRO A 43 -11.63 24.54 11.58
C PRO A 43 -11.14 24.27 10.14
N GLN A 44 -11.74 24.97 9.19
CA GLN A 44 -11.60 24.69 7.76
C GLN A 44 -10.14 24.67 7.27
N GLU A 45 -9.30 25.56 7.79
CA GLU A 45 -7.89 25.62 7.41
C GLU A 45 -7.10 24.38 7.86
N GLU A 46 -7.25 23.97 9.12
CA GLU A 46 -6.62 22.76 9.65
C GLU A 46 -7.19 21.51 8.99
N LYS A 47 -8.50 21.47 8.80
CA LYS A 47 -9.18 20.38 8.10
C LYS A 47 -8.64 20.18 6.69
N GLN A 48 -8.43 21.25 5.92
CA GLN A 48 -7.88 21.13 4.56
C GLN A 48 -6.43 20.61 4.57
N ARG A 49 -5.58 21.12 5.47
CA ARG A 49 -4.20 20.64 5.60
C ARG A 49 -4.17 19.15 5.97
N ASP A 50 -4.99 18.76 6.95
CA ASP A 50 -5.06 17.38 7.39
C ASP A 50 -5.68 16.49 6.31
N GLN A 51 -6.75 16.89 5.64
CA GLN A 51 -7.32 16.15 4.51
C GLN A 51 -6.27 15.90 3.42
N SER A 52 -5.52 16.94 3.03
CA SER A 52 -4.44 16.79 2.06
C SER A 52 -3.37 15.81 2.54
N ALA A 53 -2.97 15.87 3.81
CA ALA A 53 -1.97 14.96 4.37
C ALA A 53 -2.46 13.51 4.38
N ILE A 54 -3.74 13.28 4.70
CA ILE A 54 -4.39 11.97 4.66
C ILE A 54 -4.39 11.40 3.24
N ASP A 55 -4.75 12.24 2.27
CA ASP A 55 -4.82 11.86 0.87
C ASP A 55 -3.46 11.54 0.28
N THR A 56 -2.46 12.39 0.53
CA THR A 56 -1.09 12.13 0.11
C THR A 56 -0.57 10.82 0.70
N ALA A 57 -0.75 10.61 2.01
CA ALA A 57 -0.31 9.37 2.64
C ALA A 57 -1.00 8.14 2.03
N PHE A 58 -2.28 8.26 1.65
CA PHE A 58 -3.04 7.13 1.09
C PHE A 58 -2.53 6.79 -0.29
N GLN A 59 -2.36 7.82 -1.13
CA GLN A 59 -1.82 7.71 -2.47
C GLN A 59 -0.44 7.03 -2.45
N GLU A 60 0.50 7.57 -1.66
CA GLU A 60 1.86 7.04 -1.55
C GLU A 60 1.87 5.58 -1.07
N SER A 61 1.02 5.25 -0.10
CA SER A 61 0.93 3.90 0.46
C SER A 61 0.34 2.91 -0.54
N ALA A 62 -0.72 3.31 -1.25
CA ALA A 62 -1.36 2.47 -2.27
C ALA A 62 -0.44 2.23 -3.46
N GLU A 63 0.25 3.28 -3.95
CA GLU A 63 1.23 3.16 -5.02
C GLU A 63 2.38 2.22 -4.62
N LYS A 64 2.86 2.31 -3.37
CA LYS A 64 3.92 1.41 -2.89
C LYS A 64 3.46 -0.05 -2.88
N ILE A 65 2.25 -0.34 -2.40
CA ILE A 65 1.68 -1.71 -2.43
C ILE A 65 1.57 -2.21 -3.87
N GLN A 66 1.07 -1.39 -4.80
CA GLN A 66 0.95 -1.78 -6.21
C GLN A 66 2.30 -2.08 -6.85
N ARG A 67 3.32 -1.26 -6.60
CA ARG A 67 4.68 -1.50 -7.11
C ARG A 67 5.29 -2.78 -6.56
N LEU A 68 5.11 -3.05 -5.26
CA LEU A 68 5.58 -4.28 -4.63
C LEU A 68 4.89 -5.52 -5.23
N ASP A 69 3.59 -5.42 -5.49
CA ASP A 69 2.83 -6.49 -6.14
C ASP A 69 3.31 -6.74 -7.58
N GLU A 70 3.50 -5.68 -8.37
CA GLU A 70 3.99 -5.76 -9.73
C GLU A 70 5.40 -6.36 -9.80
N GLN A 71 6.32 -5.89 -8.95
CA GLN A 71 7.68 -6.45 -8.84
C GLN A 71 7.65 -7.94 -8.52
N ARG A 72 6.76 -8.38 -7.61
CA ARG A 72 6.60 -9.80 -7.27
C ARG A 72 6.07 -10.63 -8.44
N ARG A 73 5.07 -10.12 -9.17
CA ARG A 73 4.55 -10.82 -10.37
C ARG A 73 5.63 -10.99 -11.42
N GLN A 74 6.46 -9.96 -11.64
CA GLN A 74 7.59 -10.03 -12.56
C GLN A 74 8.64 -11.04 -12.08
N HIS A 75 8.99 -11.03 -10.78
CA HIS A 75 9.96 -11.98 -10.21
C HIS A 75 9.50 -13.44 -10.30
N CYS A 76 8.20 -13.74 -10.16
CA CYS A 76 7.68 -15.10 -10.33
C CYS A 76 7.63 -15.57 -11.80
N ALA A 77 7.51 -14.64 -12.76
CA ALA A 77 7.50 -14.97 -14.18
C ALA A 77 8.90 -15.31 -14.72
N ASP A 78 9.94 -14.70 -14.13
CA ASP A 78 11.33 -14.89 -14.56
C ASP A 78 11.91 -16.25 -14.15
N THR A 79 11.54 -16.75 -12.96
CA THR A 79 12.03 -18.04 -12.44
C THR A 79 11.50 -19.28 -13.18
N HIS A 80 10.50 -19.12 -14.06
CA HIS A 80 9.90 -20.25 -14.79
C HIS A 80 10.56 -20.52 -16.16
N ASN A 81 11.56 -19.73 -16.57
CA ASN A 81 12.26 -19.89 -17.85
C ASN A 81 13.68 -20.47 -17.72
N ALA A 82 14.11 -20.90 -16.53
CA ALA A 82 15.47 -21.36 -16.27
C ALA A 82 15.66 -22.89 -16.26
N ASP A 83 14.65 -23.68 -16.67
CA ASP A 83 14.70 -25.17 -16.64
C ASP A 83 14.62 -25.83 -18.04
N ASP A 84 14.91 -25.09 -19.11
CA ASP A 84 15.08 -25.68 -20.45
C ASP A 84 16.52 -25.48 -20.94
N LEU A 85 17.46 -26.15 -20.28
CA LEU A 85 18.76 -26.44 -20.87
C LEU A 85 18.69 -27.85 -21.46
N PRO A 86 18.78 -28.02 -22.79
CA PRO A 86 18.75 -29.34 -23.38
C PRO A 86 20.04 -30.07 -22.99
N VAL A 87 19.91 -31.18 -22.27
CA VAL A 87 20.99 -32.14 -22.08
C VAL A 87 21.35 -32.69 -23.46
N GLN A 88 22.46 -32.22 -24.04
CA GLN A 88 23.00 -32.82 -25.25
C GLN A 88 23.71 -34.12 -24.86
N SER A 89 23.17 -35.24 -25.32
CA SER A 89 23.81 -36.57 -25.31
C SER A 89 24.75 -36.73 -26.49
#